data_AF-A0A4Q3UB98-F1
#
_entry.id   AF-A0A4Q3UB98-F1
#
_cell.length_a   1.000
_cell.length_b   1.000
_cell.length_c   1.000
_cell.angle_alpha   90.00
_cell.angle_beta   90.00
_cell.angle_gamma   90.00
#
_symmetry.space_group_name_H-M   'P 1'
#
loop_
_entity.id
_entity.type
_entity.pdbx_description
1 polymer ?
#
loop_
_entity_poly.entity_id
_entity_poly.type
_entity_poly.pdbx_seq_one_letter_code
_entity_poly.pdbx_strand_id
1 'polypeptide(L)'
;METRNIRLVVATMGEDHSSETLEAPTLDSLTDALSDLYARLGCEASSREVKAEVVGSAIGIYSEDPEASPEAVAAELWDKLIRSTRPGA
;
A
#
# COMPACT_ATOMS: atom_id res chain seq x y z
N MET A 1 7.99 11.05 15.11
CA MET A 1 7.53 10.66 13.77
C MET A 1 6.19 11.34 13.57
N GLU A 2 6.07 12.22 12.58
CA GLU A 2 4.75 12.74 12.20
C GLU A 2 3.94 11.55 11.69
N THR A 3 2.87 11.19 12.40
CA THR A 3 1.93 10.18 11.95
C THR A 3 1.17 10.73 10.76
N ARG A 4 1.52 10.26 9.56
CA ARG A 4 0.87 10.68 8.31
C ARG A 4 -0.16 9.63 7.93
N ASN A 5 -1.35 10.08 7.57
CA ASN A 5 -2.38 9.18 7.08
C ASN A 5 -1.98 8.69 5.69
N ILE A 6 -2.20 7.41 5.40
CA ILE A 6 -1.84 6.81 4.11
C ILE A 6 -3.08 6.14 3.55
N ARG A 7 -3.34 6.39 2.28
CA ARG A 7 -4.35 5.70 1.50
C ARG A 7 -3.68 4.59 0.71
N LEU A 8 -3.97 3.36 1.10
CA LEU A 8 -3.60 2.17 0.36
C LEU A 8 -4.62 1.96 -0.75
N VAL A 9 -4.14 1.69 -1.97
CA VAL A 9 -4.98 1.44 -3.14
C VAL A 9 -4.48 0.17 -3.81
N VAL A 10 -5.40 -0.77 -4.02
CA VAL A 10 -5.19 -1.99 -4.80
C VAL A 10 -6.13 -1.92 -6.00
N ALA A 11 -5.57 -1.89 -7.19
CA ALA A 11 -6.32 -1.93 -8.44
C ALA A 11 -6.08 -3.25 -9.17
N THR A 12 -7.05 -3.67 -9.97
CA THR A 12 -6.96 -4.83 -10.86
C THR A 12 -7.10 -4.34 -12.30
N MET A 13 -6.55 -5.08 -13.27
CA MET A 13 -6.66 -4.77 -14.71
C MET A 13 -8.11 -4.59 -15.20
N GLY A 14 -9.11 -5.08 -14.45
CA GLY A 14 -10.53 -5.05 -14.79
C GLY A 14 -11.30 -3.80 -14.34
N GLU A 15 -10.61 -2.69 -14.07
CA GLU A 15 -11.14 -1.41 -13.52
C GLU A 15 -11.61 -1.44 -12.05
N ASP A 16 -11.65 -2.62 -11.41
CA ASP A 16 -11.96 -2.70 -9.98
C ASP A 16 -10.76 -2.23 -9.15
N HIS A 17 -10.99 -1.21 -8.34
CA HIS A 17 -10.01 -0.69 -7.41
C HIS A 17 -10.65 -0.59 -6.02
N SER A 18 -9.97 -1.16 -5.04
CA SER A 18 -10.31 -1.05 -3.64
C SER A 18 -9.25 -0.21 -2.93
N SER A 19 -9.68 0.65 -2.02
CA SER A 19 -8.75 1.50 -1.27
C SER A 19 -9.16 1.62 0.18
N GLU A 20 -8.19 1.67 1.06
CA GLU A 20 -8.38 1.87 2.48
C GLU A 20 -7.49 3.02 2.97
N THR A 21 -8.02 3.86 3.86
CA THR A 21 -7.25 4.95 4.47
C THR A 21 -6.89 4.56 5.89
N LEU A 22 -5.59 4.51 6.15
CA LEU A 22 -5.02 4.19 7.45
C LEU A 22 -4.52 5.47 8.10
N GLU A 23 -4.98 5.73 9.32
CA GLU A 23 -4.48 6.81 10.16
C GLU A 23 -3.28 6.31 10.95
N ALA A 24 -2.15 7.03 10.87
CA ALA A 24 -0.90 6.61 11.52
C ALA A 24 -0.55 5.13 11.27
N PRO A 25 -0.48 4.69 9.99
CA PRO A 25 -0.30 3.28 9.68
C PRO A 25 0.99 2.74 10.29
N THR A 26 0.96 1.46 10.61
CA THR A 26 2.14 0.66 10.91
C THR A 26 2.31 -0.40 9.83
N LEU A 27 3.45 -1.08 9.81
CA LEU A 27 3.65 -2.24 8.93
C LEU A 27 2.53 -3.28 9.12
N ASP A 28 2.13 -3.51 10.37
CA ASP A 28 1.08 -4.46 10.73
C ASP A 28 -0.28 -4.02 10.16
N SER A 29 -0.63 -2.75 10.34
CA SER A 29 -1.86 -2.17 9.77
C SER A 29 -1.88 -2.19 8.24
N LEU A 30 -0.73 -1.95 7.58
CA LEU A 30 -0.63 -2.07 6.12
C LEU A 30 -0.81 -3.51 5.66
N THR A 31 -0.25 -4.45 6.39
CA THR A 31 -0.37 -5.88 6.09
C THR A 31 -1.82 -6.34 6.22
N ASP A 32 -2.49 -5.96 7.31
CA ASP A 32 -3.90 -6.28 7.56
C ASP A 32 -4.82 -5.68 6.48
N ALA A 33 -4.65 -4.37 6.20
CA ALA A 33 -5.40 -3.69 5.15
C ALA A 33 -5.15 -4.28 3.76
N LEU A 34 -3.91 -4.62 3.42
CA LEU A 34 -3.60 -5.31 2.17
C LEU A 34 -4.29 -6.66 2.08
N SER A 35 -4.27 -7.43 3.17
CA SER A 35 -4.91 -8.74 3.23
C SER A 35 -6.42 -8.63 3.05
N ASP A 36 -7.08 -7.66 3.70
CA ASP A 36 -8.51 -7.39 3.53
C ASP A 36 -8.84 -6.97 2.09
N LEU A 37 -8.09 -6.03 1.53
CA LEU A 37 -8.26 -5.59 0.13
C LEU A 37 -8.06 -6.75 -0.84
N TYR A 38 -7.05 -7.60 -0.60
CA TYR A 38 -6.75 -8.77 -1.41
C TYR A 38 -7.88 -9.80 -1.37
N ALA A 39 -8.47 -10.00 -0.19
CA ALA A 39 -9.60 -10.90 0.00
C ALA A 39 -10.88 -10.37 -0.67
N ARG A 40 -11.15 -9.06 -0.57
CA ARG A 40 -12.32 -8.40 -1.14
C ARG A 40 -12.33 -8.40 -2.66
N LEU A 41 -11.17 -8.17 -3.27
CA LEU A 41 -11.04 -8.17 -4.72
C LEU A 41 -11.24 -9.56 -5.33
N GLY A 42 -11.17 -10.64 -4.52
CA GLY A 42 -11.43 -12.01 -4.95
C GLY A 42 -10.55 -12.50 -6.11
N CYS A 43 -9.56 -11.71 -6.53
CA CYS A 43 -8.79 -11.95 -7.73
C CYS A 43 -7.79 -13.08 -7.50
N GLU A 44 -7.67 -13.99 -8.45
CA GLU A 44 -6.45 -14.77 -8.57
C GLU A 44 -5.27 -13.77 -8.74
N ALA A 45 -4.12 -14.05 -8.12
CA ALA A 45 -3.02 -13.11 -7.90
C ALA A 45 -2.44 -12.42 -9.16
N SER A 46 -2.90 -12.81 -10.34
CA SER A 46 -2.41 -12.36 -11.63
C SER A 46 -3.01 -11.01 -12.02
N SER A 47 -2.18 -9.97 -12.00
CA SER A 47 -2.47 -8.59 -12.46
C SER A 47 -3.16 -7.65 -11.47
N ARG A 48 -2.45 -7.33 -10.39
CA ARG A 48 -2.82 -6.29 -9.42
C ARG A 48 -1.83 -5.13 -9.53
N GLU A 49 -2.29 -3.91 -9.24
CA GLU A 49 -1.42 -2.76 -8.98
C GLU A 49 -1.65 -2.35 -7.53
N VAL A 50 -0.58 -2.29 -6.75
CA VAL A 50 -0.65 -1.83 -5.36
C VAL A 50 0.13 -0.55 -5.21
N LYS A 51 -0.52 0.46 -4.63
CA LYS A 51 0.14 1.72 -4.26
C LYS A 51 -0.28 2.21 -2.88
N ALA A 52 0.63 2.90 -2.22
CA ALA A 52 0.41 3.64 -0.99
C ALA A 52 0.56 5.15 -1.26
N GLU A 53 -0.49 5.92 -1.01
CA GLU A 53 -0.54 7.37 -1.21
C GLU A 53 -0.54 8.08 0.14
N VAL A 54 0.39 9.00 0.38
CA VAL A 54 0.41 9.76 1.63
C VAL A 54 -0.65 10.86 1.56
N VAL A 55 -1.65 10.80 2.44
CA VAL A 55 -2.76 11.77 2.46
C VAL A 55 -2.22 13.17 2.75
N GLY A 56 -2.57 14.13 1.89
CA GLY A 56 -2.07 15.51 1.97
C GLY A 56 -0.67 15.71 1.38
N SER A 57 -0.08 14.68 0.77
CA SER A 57 1.17 14.77 0.02
C SER A 57 0.99 14.21 -1.38
N ALA A 58 1.71 14.74 -2.37
CA ALA A 58 1.67 14.24 -3.75
C ALA A 58 2.52 12.98 -3.96
N ILE A 59 2.83 12.23 -2.89
CA ILE A 59 3.71 11.07 -2.92
C ILE A 59 2.85 9.82 -3.01
N GLY A 60 2.92 9.14 -4.16
CA GLY A 60 2.39 7.80 -4.39
C GLY A 60 3.54 6.80 -4.56
N ILE A 61 3.55 5.76 -3.74
CA ILE A 61 4.57 4.70 -3.74
C ILE A 61 3.94 3.44 -4.31
N TYR A 62 4.54 2.88 -5.35
CA TYR A 62 4.05 1.67 -6.02
C TYR A 62 4.87 0.46 -5.60
N SER A 63 4.19 -0.69 -5.46
CA SER A 63 4.83 -1.99 -5.29
C SER A 63 5.47 -2.41 -6.61
N GLU A 64 6.71 -2.89 -6.57
CA GLU A 64 7.39 -3.44 -7.75
C GLU A 64 6.87 -4.82 -8.11
N ASP A 65 6.55 -5.62 -7.09
CA ASP A 65 5.97 -6.95 -7.25
C ASP A 65 4.60 -6.99 -6.53
N PRO A 66 3.51 -6.59 -7.20
CA PRO A 66 2.16 -6.62 -6.61
C PRO A 66 1.57 -8.03 -6.54
N GLU A 67 2.21 -9.01 -7.18
CA GLU A 67 1.82 -10.43 -7.14
C GLU A 67 2.37 -11.17 -5.91
N ALA A 68 3.34 -10.56 -5.20
CA ALA A 68 3.88 -11.07 -3.95
C ALA A 68 2.83 -11.16 -2.84
N SER A 69 3.18 -11.89 -1.79
CA SER A 69 2.37 -12.00 -0.58
C SER A 69 2.07 -10.60 0.00
N PRO A 70 0.88 -10.39 0.60
CA PRO A 70 0.51 -9.09 1.17
C PRO A 70 1.53 -8.58 2.20
N GLU A 71 2.16 -9.49 2.97
CA GLU A 71 3.26 -9.17 3.90
C GLU A 71 4.49 -8.59 3.20
N ALA A 72 4.88 -9.14 2.05
CA ALA A 72 6.04 -8.69 1.29
C ALA A 72 5.77 -7.33 0.65
N VAL A 73 4.58 -7.16 0.05
CA VAL A 73 4.11 -5.89 -0.51
C VAL A 73 4.03 -4.82 0.59
N ALA A 74 3.46 -5.15 1.74
CA ALA A 74 3.38 -4.25 2.89
C ALA A 74 4.77 -3.80 3.36
N ALA A 75 5.70 -4.75 3.50
CA ALA A 75 7.07 -4.47 3.93
C ALA A 75 7.81 -3.56 2.95
N GLU A 76 7.66 -3.80 1.65
CA GLU A 76 8.27 -2.97 0.61
C GLU A 76 7.71 -1.54 0.63
N LEU A 77 6.38 -1.40 0.62
CA LEU A 77 5.72 -0.10 0.67
C LEU A 77 6.10 0.67 1.93
N TRP A 78 6.13 -0.01 3.08
CA TRP A 78 6.52 0.56 4.35
C TRP A 78 7.97 1.05 4.37
N ASP A 79 8.91 0.25 3.85
CA ASP A 79 10.31 0.68 3.73
C ASP A 79 10.44 1.92 2.84
N LYS A 80 9.77 1.92 1.68
CA LYS A 80 9.75 3.06 0.75
C LYS A 80 9.11 4.31 1.37
N LEU A 81 8.04 4.16 2.14
CA LEU A 81 7.39 5.25 2.89
C LEU A 81 8.34 5.84 3.93
N ILE A 82 9.00 5.00 4.73
CA ILE A 82 9.98 5.44 5.72
C ILE A 82 11.13 6.18 5.03
N ARG A 83 11.69 5.64 3.94
CA ARG A 83 12.77 6.29 3.19
C ARG A 83 12.35 7.63 2.59
N SER A 84 11.16 7.71 2.02
CA SER A 84 10.61 8.95 1.44
C SER A 84 10.35 10.03 2.50
N THR A 85 10.19 9.63 3.77
CA THR A 85 9.98 10.55 4.89
C THR A 85 11.27 10.96 5.59
N ARG A 86 12.44 10.42 5.20
CA ARG A 86 13.73 10.79 5.78
C ARG A 86 14.36 11.92 4.95
N PRO A 87 14.29 13.20 5.36
CA PRO A 87 15.05 14.24 4.70
C PRO A 87 16.54 14.03 4.99
N GLY A 88 17.32 13.74 3.96
CA GLY A 88 18.79 13.76 4.03
C GLY A 88 19.47 12.49 3.50
N ALA A 89 19.84 12.55 2.21
CA ALA A 89 21.20 12.23 1.79
C ALA A 89 21.79 13.50 1.17
#